data_AF-A0A3D1EYT8-F1
#
_entry.id   AF-A0A3D1EYT8-F1
#
_cell.length_a   1.000
_cell.length_b   1.000
_cell.length_c   1.000
_cell.angle_alpha   90.00
_cell.angle_beta   90.00
_cell.angle_gamma   90.00
#
_symmetry.space_group_name_H-M   'P 1'
#
loop_
_entity.id
_entity.type
_entity.pdbx_description
1 polymer ?
#
loop_
_entity_poly.entity_id
_entity_poly.type
_entity_poly.pdbx_seq_one_letter_code
_entity_poly.pdbx_strand_id
1 'polypeptide(L)'
;MSTHLNTVFRILGPILAISTYFFCKGSVGMEHAPAMTAAVTILCATWWCTEAIPIPVTSIIPFAIFPLADVLDHKDLASALGDKFVLLFMGGFMLSKAAEKSKAHLRVAHGMIKLVGTQSNRRIIIGFMLATAFCSMWISNTATALIMLPVAIAVINQVGGDRRFAVSLLLAIAYGSSIGGMSTLIGTPPNGVFAGIYEKTTNVPVDFVSWLKIGIPTSVVMLIACGIVLTIFVKGGGNYNQEDLGKWTPAQKRVTFVLGLTALLWITRKLPFGLGGWSKWLDMPMAQDATVALLMVVVMFLIPNGQKDEKGKRDHLLDWK
;
A
#
# COMPACT_ATOMS: atom_id res chain seq x y z
N MET A 1 -19.87 -11.21 6.84
CA MET A 1 -20.88 -10.62 7.75
C MET A 1 -22.26 -10.89 7.16
N SER A 2 -23.21 -11.40 7.93
CA SER A 2 -24.56 -11.69 7.44
C SER A 2 -25.20 -10.42 6.87
N THR A 3 -25.82 -10.50 5.69
CA THR A 3 -26.50 -9.38 5.02
C THR A 3 -27.50 -8.66 5.92
N HIS A 4 -28.11 -9.37 6.89
CA HIS A 4 -29.00 -8.78 7.88
C HIS A 4 -28.30 -7.84 8.87
N LEU A 5 -27.09 -8.16 9.31
CA LEU A 5 -26.33 -7.31 10.24
C LEU A 5 -25.98 -5.97 9.59
N ASN A 6 -25.61 -5.99 8.31
CA ASN A 6 -25.29 -4.77 7.57
C ASN A 6 -26.51 -3.86 7.44
N THR A 7 -27.70 -4.42 7.22
CA THR A 7 -28.95 -3.64 7.17
C THR A 7 -29.26 -2.97 8.51
N VAL A 8 -29.02 -3.66 9.63
CA VAL A 8 -29.18 -3.07 10.97
C VAL A 8 -28.23 -1.89 11.16
N PHE A 9 -26.95 -2.04 10.85
CA PHE A 9 -25.96 -0.98 11.04
C PHE A 9 -26.14 0.22 10.10
N ARG A 10 -26.73 0.01 8.91
CA ARG A 10 -27.14 1.10 8.01
C ARG A 10 -28.16 2.03 8.65
N ILE A 11 -29.08 1.50 9.46
CA ILE A 11 -30.10 2.29 10.16
C ILE A 11 -29.57 2.80 11.51
N LEU A 12 -28.80 1.96 12.21
CA LEU A 12 -28.25 2.32 13.53
C LEU A 12 -27.28 3.50 13.45
N GLY A 13 -26.43 3.58 12.42
CA GLY A 13 -25.48 4.68 12.25
C GLY A 13 -26.15 6.06 12.30
N PRO A 14 -27.13 6.35 11.44
CA PRO A 14 -27.89 7.61 11.47
C PRO A 14 -28.60 7.88 12.80
N ILE A 15 -29.19 6.85 13.43
CA ILE A 15 -29.83 6.99 14.74
C ILE A 15 -28.81 7.42 15.81
N LEU A 16 -27.64 6.78 15.85
CA LEU A 16 -26.57 7.13 16.77
C LEU A 16 -26.02 8.54 16.50
N ALA A 17 -25.89 8.94 15.24
CA ALA A 17 -25.43 10.26 14.85
C ALA A 17 -26.41 11.36 15.31
N ILE A 18 -27.71 11.18 15.03
CA ILE A 18 -28.77 12.09 15.45
C ILE A 18 -28.82 12.18 16.98
N SER A 19 -28.75 11.05 17.67
CA SER A 19 -28.73 10.99 19.13
C SER A 19 -27.51 11.73 19.70
N THR A 20 -26.34 11.55 19.07
CA THR A 20 -25.09 12.24 19.44
C THR A 20 -25.23 13.75 19.28
N TYR A 21 -25.80 14.23 18.16
CA TYR A 21 -26.03 15.66 17.95
C TYR A 21 -26.89 16.29 19.05
N PHE A 22 -28.05 15.68 19.34
CA PHE A 22 -28.95 16.19 20.38
C PHE A 22 -28.34 16.09 21.78
N PHE A 23 -27.57 15.05 22.06
CA PHE A 23 -26.84 14.92 23.31
C PHE A 23 -25.77 16.02 23.47
N CYS A 24 -24.95 16.25 22.44
CA CYS A 24 -23.91 17.29 22.46
C CYS A 24 -24.52 18.69 22.59
N LYS A 25 -25.61 18.99 21.86
CA LYS A 25 -26.26 20.30 21.90
C LYS A 25 -27.05 20.53 23.19
N GLY A 26 -27.80 19.51 23.65
CA GLY A 26 -28.71 19.63 24.79
C GLY A 26 -28.01 19.43 26.14
N SER A 27 -27.27 18.34 26.30
CA SER A 27 -26.69 17.97 27.60
C SER A 27 -25.32 18.59 27.84
N VAL A 28 -24.50 18.71 26.79
CA VAL A 28 -23.13 19.25 26.91
C VAL A 28 -23.10 20.77 26.63
N GLY A 29 -24.08 21.29 25.91
CA GLY A 29 -24.15 22.71 25.54
C GLY A 29 -23.14 23.11 24.45
N MET A 30 -22.73 22.17 23.58
CA MET A 30 -21.83 22.47 22.47
C MET A 30 -22.51 23.34 21.40
N GLU A 31 -21.72 24.18 20.73
CA GLU A 31 -22.13 24.91 19.54
C GLU A 31 -22.46 23.97 18.37
N HIS A 32 -23.17 24.50 17.35
CA HIS A 32 -23.70 23.70 16.24
C HIS A 32 -22.61 22.93 15.49
N ALA A 33 -21.52 23.62 15.10
CA ALA A 33 -20.47 23.01 14.28
C ALA A 33 -19.77 21.83 14.99
N PRO A 34 -19.23 21.97 16.23
CA PRO A 34 -18.66 20.83 16.97
C PRO A 34 -19.63 19.68 17.20
N ALA A 35 -20.90 19.97 17.53
CA ALA A 35 -21.93 18.95 17.74
C ALA A 35 -22.23 18.17 16.45
N MET A 36 -22.29 18.87 15.31
CA MET A 36 -22.47 18.24 14.00
C MET A 36 -21.25 17.41 13.59
N THR A 37 -20.03 17.92 13.82
CA THR A 37 -18.80 17.16 13.58
C THR A 37 -18.77 15.88 14.39
N ALA A 38 -19.16 15.91 15.67
CA ALA A 38 -19.25 14.72 16.52
C ALA A 38 -20.28 13.71 15.99
N ALA A 39 -21.46 14.16 15.57
CA ALA A 39 -22.49 13.32 14.98
C ALA A 39 -22.02 12.61 13.71
N VAL A 40 -21.42 13.36 12.77
CA VAL A 40 -20.86 12.81 11.53
C VAL A 40 -19.70 11.86 11.82
N THR A 41 -18.88 12.15 12.84
CA THR A 41 -17.79 11.26 13.28
C THR A 41 -18.34 9.93 13.78
N ILE A 42 -19.39 9.93 14.62
CA ILE A 42 -20.03 8.71 15.11
C ILE A 42 -20.67 7.91 13.97
N LEU A 43 -21.29 8.60 13.00
CA LEU A 43 -21.82 7.97 11.80
C LEU A 43 -20.72 7.22 11.04
N CYS A 44 -19.62 7.92 10.73
CA CYS A 44 -18.50 7.37 9.99
C CYS A 44 -17.82 6.23 10.75
N ALA A 45 -17.56 6.41 12.05
CA ALA A 45 -16.96 5.38 12.90
C ALA A 45 -17.82 4.12 12.94
N THR A 46 -19.13 4.25 13.11
CA THR A 46 -20.06 3.11 13.11
C THR A 46 -20.00 2.38 11.77
N TRP A 47 -20.11 3.09 10.65
CA TRP A 47 -20.12 2.47 9.32
C TRP A 47 -18.77 1.94 8.87
N TRP A 48 -17.65 2.53 9.28
CA TRP A 48 -16.31 1.98 9.03
C TRP A 48 -16.04 0.72 9.86
N CYS A 49 -16.35 0.72 11.16
CA CYS A 49 -16.11 -0.44 12.02
C CYS A 49 -17.00 -1.64 11.68
N THR A 50 -18.20 -1.38 11.16
CA THR A 50 -19.17 -2.43 10.81
C THR A 50 -19.19 -2.77 9.33
N GLU A 51 -18.48 -2.01 8.49
CA GLU A 51 -18.54 -2.10 7.04
C GLU A 51 -19.99 -2.15 6.49
N ALA A 52 -20.91 -1.40 7.11
CA ALA A 52 -22.33 -1.38 6.76
C ALA A 52 -22.57 -0.97 5.30
N ILE A 53 -21.72 -0.06 4.81
CA ILE A 53 -21.56 0.35 3.41
C ILE A 53 -20.05 0.41 3.07
N PRO A 54 -19.65 0.42 1.78
CA PRO A 54 -18.24 0.44 1.42
C PRO A 54 -17.49 1.63 2.03
N ILE A 55 -16.29 1.37 2.57
CA ILE A 55 -15.43 2.36 3.25
C ILE A 55 -15.28 3.68 2.45
N PRO A 56 -15.05 3.67 1.11
CA PRO A 56 -14.96 4.91 0.35
C PRO A 56 -16.26 5.72 0.31
N VAL A 57 -17.42 5.06 0.32
CA VAL A 57 -18.73 5.74 0.34
C VAL A 57 -18.93 6.43 1.68
N THR A 58 -18.56 5.76 2.78
CA THR A 58 -18.57 6.38 4.12
C THR A 58 -17.67 7.62 4.16
N SER A 59 -16.51 7.59 3.52
CA SER A 59 -15.57 8.73 3.48
C SER A 59 -16.10 9.95 2.72
N ILE A 60 -17.13 9.82 1.88
CA ILE A 60 -17.76 10.95 1.16
C ILE A 60 -18.77 11.68 2.05
N ILE A 61 -19.24 11.06 3.13
CA ILE A 61 -20.29 11.63 3.98
C ILE A 61 -19.91 13.00 4.56
N PRO A 62 -18.71 13.21 5.14
CA PRO A 62 -18.34 14.54 5.63
C PRO A 62 -18.33 15.59 4.52
N PHE A 63 -17.93 15.21 3.29
CA PHE A 63 -17.95 16.11 2.13
C PHE A 63 -19.36 16.54 1.74
N ALA A 64 -20.35 15.66 1.89
CA ALA A 64 -21.74 15.98 1.59
C ALA A 64 -22.44 16.73 2.73
N ILE A 65 -22.20 16.34 3.98
CA ILE A 65 -22.94 16.86 5.14
C ILE A 65 -22.39 18.20 5.63
N PHE A 66 -21.07 18.38 5.70
CA PHE A 66 -20.50 19.60 6.33
C PHE A 66 -20.88 20.91 5.63
N PRO A 67 -20.97 21.00 4.29
CA PRO A 67 -21.46 22.23 3.64
C PRO A 67 -22.95 22.45 3.87
N LEU A 68 -23.74 21.37 3.90
CA LEU A 68 -25.18 21.44 4.16
C LEU A 68 -25.50 21.86 5.60
N ALA A 69 -24.61 21.54 6.53
CA ALA A 69 -24.73 21.86 7.94
C ALA A 69 -23.93 23.12 8.35
N ASP A 70 -23.43 23.90 7.39
CA ASP A 70 -22.67 25.13 7.63
C ASP A 70 -21.48 24.95 8.60
N VAL A 71 -20.78 23.81 8.47
CA VAL A 71 -19.63 23.45 9.30
C VAL A 71 -18.30 23.78 8.60
N LEU A 72 -18.17 23.38 7.33
CA LEU A 72 -17.01 23.63 6.48
C LEU A 72 -17.46 23.86 5.05
N ASP A 73 -16.75 24.72 4.33
CA ASP A 73 -17.00 24.99 2.92
C ASP A 73 -16.37 23.93 2.00
N HIS A 74 -16.68 24.02 0.71
CA HIS A 74 -16.16 23.09 -0.30
C HIS A 74 -14.64 23.20 -0.51
N LYS A 75 -14.04 24.37 -0.22
CA LYS A 75 -12.62 24.63 -0.42
C LYS A 75 -11.80 23.93 0.67
N ASP A 76 -12.22 24.07 1.92
CA ASP A 76 -11.61 23.42 3.07
C ASP A 76 -11.69 21.90 2.95
N LEU A 77 -12.85 21.39 2.56
CA LEU A 77 -13.05 19.97 2.27
C LEU A 77 -12.17 19.49 1.12
N ALA A 78 -12.17 20.18 -0.02
CA ALA A 78 -11.35 19.78 -1.18
C ALA A 78 -9.85 19.76 -0.85
N SER A 79 -9.38 20.64 0.03
CA SER A 79 -7.98 20.64 0.49
C SER A 79 -7.57 19.33 1.17
N ALA A 80 -8.51 18.65 1.84
CA ALA A 80 -8.25 17.36 2.47
C ALA A 80 -8.07 16.21 1.45
N LEU A 81 -8.74 16.28 0.28
CA LEU A 81 -8.50 15.32 -0.82
C LEU A 81 -7.19 15.60 -1.56
N GLY A 82 -6.81 16.88 -1.62
CA GLY A 82 -5.56 17.35 -2.22
C GLY A 82 -4.33 17.23 -1.32
N ASP A 83 -4.44 16.56 -0.17
CA ASP A 83 -3.32 16.37 0.76
C ASP A 83 -2.18 15.59 0.07
N LYS A 84 -0.94 16.01 0.35
CA LYS A 84 0.26 15.44 -0.25
C LYS A 84 0.39 13.93 -0.06
N PHE A 85 -0.09 13.36 1.06
CA PHE A 85 -0.02 11.92 1.29
C PHE A 85 -1.04 11.18 0.43
N VAL A 86 -2.23 11.76 0.21
CA VAL A 86 -3.24 11.22 -0.71
C VAL A 86 -2.69 11.21 -2.14
N LEU A 87 -2.08 12.33 -2.58
CA LEU A 87 -1.44 12.43 -3.89
C LEU A 87 -0.25 11.47 -4.04
N LEU A 88 0.54 11.26 -2.99
CA LEU A 88 1.63 10.29 -2.96
C LEU A 88 1.11 8.86 -3.15
N PHE A 89 0.03 8.47 -2.47
CA PHE A 89 -0.60 7.15 -2.67
C PHE A 89 -1.16 6.99 -4.08
N MET A 90 -1.82 8.02 -4.61
CA MET A 90 -2.33 8.00 -5.97
C MET A 90 -1.20 7.73 -6.98
N GLY A 91 -0.11 8.52 -6.92
CA GLY A 91 1.06 8.28 -7.77
C GLY A 91 1.69 6.90 -7.52
N GLY A 92 1.81 6.49 -6.26
CA GLY A 92 2.28 5.17 -5.86
C GLY A 92 1.51 4.04 -6.51
N PHE A 93 0.19 4.02 -6.41
CA PHE A 93 -0.65 2.97 -7.02
C PHE A 93 -0.55 2.94 -8.54
N MET A 94 -0.43 4.09 -9.20
CA MET A 94 -0.22 4.16 -10.64
C MET A 94 1.14 3.55 -11.05
N LEU A 95 2.21 3.85 -10.29
CA LEU A 95 3.52 3.23 -10.47
C LEU A 95 3.47 1.71 -10.22
N SER A 96 2.77 1.27 -9.18
CA SER A 96 2.54 -0.15 -8.89
C SER A 96 1.80 -0.85 -10.04
N LYS A 97 0.81 -0.18 -10.64
CA LYS A 97 0.04 -0.74 -11.76
C LYS A 97 0.89 -0.99 -12.99
N ALA A 98 1.86 -0.12 -13.29
CA ALA A 98 2.84 -0.37 -14.36
C ALA A 98 3.74 -1.60 -14.05
N ALA A 99 4.13 -1.77 -12.79
CA ALA A 99 4.88 -2.95 -12.32
C ALA A 99 4.07 -4.24 -12.47
N GLU A 100 2.77 -4.16 -12.23
CA GLU A 100 1.81 -5.24 -12.42
C GLU A 100 1.66 -5.58 -13.91
N LYS A 101 1.32 -4.59 -14.75
CA LYS A 101 1.12 -4.73 -16.21
C LYS A 101 2.33 -5.37 -16.90
N SER A 102 3.55 -4.93 -16.54
CA SER A 102 4.79 -5.47 -17.11
C SER A 102 5.20 -6.84 -16.56
N LYS A 103 4.51 -7.35 -15.52
CA LYS A 103 4.90 -8.54 -14.76
C LYS A 103 6.33 -8.46 -14.19
N ALA A 104 6.88 -7.25 -14.01
CA ALA A 104 8.23 -7.05 -13.50
C ALA A 104 8.38 -7.56 -12.05
N HIS A 105 7.32 -7.45 -11.26
CA HIS A 105 7.27 -7.95 -9.89
C HIS A 105 7.49 -9.48 -9.81
N LEU A 106 7.01 -10.26 -10.78
CA LEU A 106 7.26 -11.72 -10.84
C LEU A 106 8.75 -12.04 -11.02
N ARG A 107 9.46 -11.23 -11.82
CA ARG A 107 10.91 -11.39 -12.02
C ARG A 107 11.68 -11.15 -10.73
N VAL A 108 11.33 -10.08 -10.02
CA VAL A 108 11.98 -9.72 -8.77
C VAL A 108 11.70 -10.78 -7.71
N ALA A 109 10.44 -11.22 -7.59
CA ALA A 109 10.05 -12.30 -6.69
C ALA A 109 10.82 -13.60 -6.97
N HIS A 110 10.91 -14.01 -8.23
CA HIS A 110 11.68 -15.18 -8.65
C HIS A 110 13.16 -15.06 -8.28
N GLY A 111 13.76 -13.88 -8.48
CA GLY A 111 15.14 -13.58 -8.06
C GLY A 111 15.34 -13.69 -6.55
N MET A 112 14.41 -13.19 -5.74
CA MET A 112 14.45 -13.29 -4.28
C MET A 112 14.39 -14.75 -3.80
N ILE A 113 13.55 -15.58 -4.43
CA ILE A 113 13.49 -17.02 -4.12
C ILE A 113 14.82 -17.71 -4.48
N LYS A 114 15.44 -17.36 -5.61
CA LYS A 114 16.77 -17.89 -6.00
C LYS A 114 17.85 -17.51 -4.98
N LEU A 115 17.84 -16.28 -4.48
CA LEU A 115 18.82 -15.82 -3.50
C LEU A 115 18.77 -16.61 -2.18
N VAL A 116 17.58 -16.97 -1.71
CA VAL A 116 17.42 -17.79 -0.50
C VAL A 116 17.68 -19.28 -0.76
N GLY A 117 17.31 -19.74 -1.96
CA GLY A 117 17.52 -21.10 -2.44
C GLY A 117 16.32 -22.03 -2.21
N THR A 118 16.23 -23.07 -3.05
CA THR A 118 15.07 -23.96 -3.15
C THR A 118 15.30 -25.36 -2.58
N GLN A 119 16.41 -25.57 -1.85
CA GLN A 119 16.91 -26.87 -1.37
C GLN A 119 16.24 -27.39 -0.09
N SER A 120 15.44 -26.56 0.58
CA SER A 120 14.76 -26.91 1.83
C SER A 120 13.40 -26.23 1.89
N ASN A 121 12.40 -26.94 2.42
CA ASN A 121 11.06 -26.41 2.65
C ASN A 121 11.10 -25.09 3.44
N ARG A 122 12.00 -24.99 4.43
CA ARG A 122 12.17 -23.75 5.23
C ARG A 122 12.68 -22.59 4.39
N ARG A 123 13.66 -22.85 3.51
CA ARG A 123 14.23 -21.83 2.62
C ARG A 123 13.22 -21.37 1.58
N ILE A 124 12.39 -22.29 1.07
CA ILE A 124 11.28 -21.93 0.17
C ILE A 124 10.30 -21.00 0.88
N ILE A 125 9.86 -21.34 2.10
CA ILE A 125 8.95 -20.48 2.89
C ILE A 125 9.56 -19.09 3.13
N ILE A 126 10.81 -19.01 3.58
CA ILE A 126 11.50 -17.73 3.82
C ILE A 126 11.67 -16.95 2.50
N GLY A 127 12.04 -17.61 1.41
CA GLY A 127 12.18 -17.01 0.09
C GLY A 127 10.87 -16.39 -0.40
N PHE A 128 9.76 -17.11 -0.27
CA PHE A 128 8.44 -16.59 -0.58
C PHE A 128 8.02 -15.45 0.35
N MET A 129 8.27 -15.54 1.65
CA MET A 129 7.97 -14.48 2.60
C MET A 129 8.73 -13.18 2.26
N LEU A 130 10.03 -13.28 1.98
CA LEU A 130 10.87 -12.13 1.63
C LEU A 130 10.49 -11.55 0.26
N ALA A 131 10.23 -12.41 -0.73
CA ALA A 131 9.75 -11.99 -2.05
C ALA A 131 8.40 -11.25 -1.94
N THR A 132 7.47 -11.81 -1.17
CA THR A 132 6.15 -11.22 -0.93
C THR A 132 6.28 -9.89 -0.19
N ALA A 133 7.08 -9.85 0.88
CA ALA A 133 7.30 -8.63 1.63
C ALA A 133 7.91 -7.54 0.75
N PHE A 134 8.94 -7.86 -0.04
CA PHE A 134 9.56 -6.93 -0.96
C PHE A 134 8.57 -6.39 -2.00
N CYS A 135 7.77 -7.26 -2.62
CA CYS A 135 6.74 -6.80 -3.57
C CYS A 135 5.71 -5.88 -2.89
N SER A 136 5.29 -6.22 -1.67
CA SER A 136 4.30 -5.45 -0.91
C SER A 136 4.81 -4.11 -0.38
N MET A 137 6.13 -3.87 -0.37
CA MET A 137 6.69 -2.54 -0.12
C MET A 137 6.28 -1.52 -1.20
N TRP A 138 5.94 -1.99 -2.40
CA TRP A 138 5.71 -1.15 -3.58
C TRP A 138 4.36 -1.38 -4.24
N ILE A 139 3.67 -2.47 -3.89
CA ILE A 139 2.38 -2.91 -4.43
C ILE A 139 1.43 -3.07 -3.25
N SER A 140 0.11 -3.03 -3.48
CA SER A 140 -0.84 -3.28 -2.40
C SER A 140 -0.71 -4.70 -1.82
N ASN A 141 -0.95 -4.83 -0.52
CA ASN A 141 -0.88 -6.11 0.20
C ASN A 141 -1.78 -7.18 -0.43
N THR A 142 -3.01 -6.80 -0.77
CA THR A 142 -4.00 -7.69 -1.39
C THR A 142 -3.56 -8.14 -2.77
N ALA A 143 -3.10 -7.23 -3.64
CA ALA A 143 -2.64 -7.61 -4.97
C ALA A 143 -1.41 -8.50 -4.90
N THR A 144 -0.45 -8.18 -4.02
CA THR A 144 0.75 -8.99 -3.82
C THR A 144 0.42 -10.42 -3.38
N ALA A 145 -0.49 -10.58 -2.42
CA ALA A 145 -0.93 -11.89 -1.97
C ALA A 145 -1.61 -12.69 -3.09
N LEU A 146 -2.50 -12.05 -3.86
CA LEU A 146 -3.20 -12.69 -4.99
C LEU A 146 -2.25 -13.13 -6.10
N ILE A 147 -1.21 -12.35 -6.39
CA ILE A 147 -0.20 -12.69 -7.40
C ILE A 147 0.67 -13.87 -6.95
N MET A 148 1.04 -13.92 -5.66
CA MET A 148 1.89 -14.98 -5.12
C MET A 148 1.13 -16.30 -4.92
N LEU A 149 -0.18 -16.25 -4.71
CA LEU A 149 -1.00 -17.41 -4.37
C LEU A 149 -0.94 -18.52 -5.44
N PRO A 150 -1.18 -18.27 -6.74
CA PRO A 150 -1.03 -19.30 -7.77
C PRO A 150 0.37 -19.92 -7.82
N VAL A 151 1.40 -19.09 -7.63
CA VAL A 151 2.81 -19.52 -7.63
C VAL A 151 3.09 -20.43 -6.44
N ALA A 152 2.58 -20.09 -5.24
CA ALA A 152 2.70 -20.97 -4.09
C ALA A 152 1.94 -22.27 -4.25
N ILE A 153 0.73 -22.26 -4.84
CA ILE A 153 -0.03 -23.48 -5.10
C ILE A 153 0.76 -24.41 -6.05
N ALA A 154 1.37 -23.86 -7.10
CA ALA A 154 2.22 -24.64 -8.00
C ALA A 154 3.41 -25.29 -7.25
N VAL A 155 4.07 -24.54 -6.36
CA VAL A 155 5.16 -25.07 -5.52
C VAL A 155 4.67 -26.17 -4.56
N ILE A 156 3.51 -25.97 -3.92
CA ILE A 156 2.92 -26.96 -3.01
C ILE A 156 2.65 -28.27 -3.75
N ASN A 157 2.11 -28.20 -4.97
CA ASN A 157 1.82 -29.38 -5.78
C ASN A 157 3.10 -30.09 -6.26
N GLN A 158 4.16 -29.34 -6.55
CA GLN A 158 5.44 -29.91 -7.02
C GLN A 158 6.27 -30.54 -5.89
N VAL A 159 6.35 -29.88 -4.73
CA VAL A 159 7.09 -30.41 -3.57
C VAL A 159 6.33 -31.55 -2.90
N GLY A 160 4.99 -31.48 -2.87
CA GLY A 160 4.09 -32.53 -2.40
C GLY A 160 4.00 -32.71 -0.87
N GLY A 161 2.93 -33.40 -0.45
CA GLY A 161 2.92 -34.31 0.71
C GLY A 161 2.92 -33.75 2.14
N ASP A 162 3.27 -32.48 2.40
CA ASP A 162 3.28 -31.93 3.77
C ASP A 162 2.29 -30.77 3.95
N ARG A 163 1.20 -31.04 4.69
CA ARG A 163 0.20 -30.03 5.07
C ARG A 163 0.82 -28.87 5.85
N ARG A 164 1.83 -29.12 6.69
CA ARG A 164 2.48 -28.07 7.48
C ARG A 164 3.27 -27.14 6.58
N PHE A 165 3.98 -27.67 5.59
CA PHE A 165 4.66 -26.87 4.57
C PHE A 165 3.65 -26.00 3.81
N ALA A 166 2.57 -26.59 3.30
CA ALA A 166 1.55 -25.87 2.53
C ALA A 166 0.92 -24.71 3.33
N VAL A 167 0.47 -24.98 4.57
CA VAL A 167 -0.09 -23.95 5.45
C VAL A 167 0.94 -22.87 5.76
N SER A 168 2.18 -23.24 6.09
CA SER A 168 3.23 -22.29 6.43
C SER A 168 3.62 -21.40 5.25
N LEU A 169 3.63 -21.94 4.02
CA LEU A 169 3.91 -21.19 2.81
C LEU A 169 2.80 -20.18 2.49
N LEU A 170 1.53 -20.57 2.62
CA LEU A 170 0.40 -19.66 2.43
C LEU A 170 0.38 -18.56 3.51
N LEU A 171 0.66 -18.90 4.77
CA LEU A 171 0.80 -17.93 5.86
C LEU A 171 2.00 -17.00 5.67
N ALA A 172 3.12 -17.50 5.13
CA ALA A 172 4.27 -16.69 4.79
C ALA A 172 3.94 -15.61 3.74
N ILE A 173 3.05 -15.91 2.78
CA ILE A 173 2.55 -14.90 1.85
C ILE A 173 1.64 -13.90 2.59
N ALA A 174 0.68 -14.37 3.38
CA ALA A 174 -0.27 -13.49 4.06
C ALA A 174 0.41 -12.52 5.06
N TYR A 175 1.33 -13.03 5.88
CA TYR A 175 2.10 -12.21 6.80
C TYR A 175 3.19 -11.42 6.08
N GLY A 176 3.86 -12.01 5.09
CA GLY A 176 4.87 -11.34 4.29
C GLY A 176 4.32 -10.09 3.60
N SER A 177 3.14 -10.16 2.97
CA SER A 177 2.52 -9.00 2.35
C SER A 177 2.17 -7.91 3.38
N SER A 178 1.60 -8.30 4.52
CA SER A 178 1.24 -7.36 5.59
C SER A 178 2.48 -6.67 6.19
N ILE A 179 3.53 -7.42 6.48
CA ILE A 179 4.79 -6.89 7.06
C ILE A 179 5.54 -6.04 6.03
N GLY A 180 5.57 -6.48 4.76
CA GLY A 180 6.19 -5.75 3.66
C GLY A 180 5.59 -4.35 3.48
N GLY A 181 4.25 -4.26 3.46
CA GLY A 181 3.54 -2.99 3.29
C GLY A 181 3.81 -1.95 4.38
N MET A 182 4.25 -2.34 5.57
CA MET A 182 4.63 -1.41 6.64
C MET A 182 5.99 -0.74 6.40
N SER A 183 6.83 -1.29 5.51
CA SER A 183 8.24 -0.87 5.39
C SER A 183 8.40 0.51 4.75
N THR A 184 7.48 0.90 3.85
CA THR A 184 7.53 2.15 3.08
C THR A 184 6.25 2.95 3.27
N LEU A 185 6.31 4.25 3.01
CA LEU A 185 5.16 5.14 3.17
C LEU A 185 4.00 4.82 2.21
N ILE A 186 4.29 4.19 1.08
CA ILE A 186 3.33 3.88 0.00
C ILE A 186 2.72 2.47 0.15
N GLY A 187 3.38 1.57 0.88
CA GLY A 187 2.98 0.17 0.96
C GLY A 187 1.56 -0.04 1.50
N THR A 188 1.11 0.77 2.46
CA THR A 188 -0.25 0.68 2.99
C THR A 188 -0.82 2.03 3.43
N PRO A 189 -2.14 2.30 3.23
CA PRO A 189 -2.77 3.57 3.60
C PRO A 189 -2.55 4.06 5.05
N PRO A 190 -2.58 3.19 6.09
CA PRO A 190 -2.32 3.60 7.46
C PRO A 190 -1.00 4.35 7.66
N ASN A 191 0.05 4.03 6.89
CA ASN A 191 1.36 4.69 7.01
C ASN A 191 1.27 6.17 6.66
N GLY A 192 0.62 6.49 5.54
CA GLY A 192 0.47 7.89 5.12
C GLY A 192 -0.61 8.63 5.88
N VAL A 193 -1.67 7.96 6.37
CA VAL A 193 -2.62 8.56 7.32
C VAL A 193 -1.91 8.95 8.61
N PHE A 194 -1.10 8.06 9.18
CA PHE A 194 -0.27 8.37 10.33
C PHE A 194 0.68 9.53 10.04
N ALA A 195 1.41 9.49 8.92
CA ALA A 195 2.34 10.55 8.55
C ALA A 195 1.66 11.92 8.42
N GLY A 196 0.47 11.96 7.83
CA GLY A 196 -0.37 13.16 7.73
C GLY A 196 -0.80 13.71 9.08
N ILE A 197 -1.34 12.85 9.96
CA ILE A 197 -1.79 13.26 11.29
C ILE A 197 -0.61 13.67 12.19
N TYR A 198 0.48 12.91 12.14
CA TYR A 198 1.69 13.18 12.92
C TYR A 198 2.28 14.53 12.56
N GLU A 199 2.43 14.81 11.26
CA GLU A 199 2.94 16.09 10.79
C GLU A 199 2.03 17.25 11.17
N LYS A 200 0.70 17.10 11.02
CA LYS A 200 -0.27 18.13 11.42
C LYS A 200 -0.25 18.42 12.92
N THR A 201 -0.04 17.41 13.76
CA THR A 201 -0.07 17.55 15.21
C THR A 201 1.26 18.04 15.78
N THR A 202 2.39 17.60 15.22
CA THR A 202 3.73 17.86 15.78
C THR A 202 4.52 18.93 15.03
N ASN A 203 4.06 19.35 13.85
CA ASN A 203 4.81 20.17 12.89
C ASN A 203 6.16 19.55 12.46
N VAL A 204 6.36 18.24 12.69
CA VAL A 204 7.55 17.51 12.24
C VAL A 204 7.23 16.80 10.92
N PRO A 205 7.91 17.11 9.81
CA PRO A 205 7.61 16.51 8.52
C PRO A 205 7.99 15.02 8.50
N VAL A 206 7.08 14.19 8.01
CA VAL A 206 7.34 12.77 7.79
C VAL A 206 7.56 12.55 6.30
N ASP A 207 8.82 12.62 5.87
CA ASP A 207 9.21 12.30 4.50
C ASP A 207 9.51 10.80 4.31
N PHE A 208 9.66 10.41 3.05
CA PHE A 208 9.91 9.02 2.68
C PHE A 208 11.12 8.42 3.42
N VAL A 209 12.22 9.16 3.55
CA VAL A 209 13.45 8.70 4.23
C VAL A 209 13.23 8.56 5.73
N SER A 210 12.54 9.50 6.35
CA SER A 210 12.20 9.44 7.78
C SER A 210 11.36 8.21 8.08
N TRP A 211 10.41 7.87 7.20
CA TRP A 211 9.65 6.62 7.32
C TRP A 211 10.53 5.39 7.16
N LEU A 212 11.41 5.34 6.15
CA LEU A 212 12.28 4.18 5.92
C LEU A 212 13.14 3.82 7.14
N LYS A 213 13.61 4.83 7.89
CA LYS A 213 14.38 4.63 9.13
C LYS A 213 13.62 3.90 10.24
N ILE A 214 12.29 3.93 10.20
CA ILE A 214 11.43 3.26 11.17
C ILE A 214 10.84 1.98 10.55
N GLY A 215 10.29 2.10 9.36
CA GLY A 215 9.58 1.05 8.64
C GLY A 215 10.46 -0.15 8.30
N ILE A 216 11.64 0.06 7.70
CA ILE A 216 12.53 -1.05 7.33
C ILE A 216 13.06 -1.80 8.55
N PRO A 217 13.64 -1.16 9.58
CA PRO A 217 14.12 -1.90 10.75
C PRO A 217 13.02 -2.68 11.44
N THR A 218 11.83 -2.10 11.58
CA THR A 218 10.68 -2.76 12.20
C THR A 218 10.23 -3.97 11.37
N SER A 219 10.10 -3.83 10.05
CA SER A 219 9.67 -4.92 9.18
C SER A 219 10.70 -6.05 9.12
N VAL A 220 12.01 -5.74 9.14
CA VAL A 220 13.07 -6.75 9.20
C VAL A 220 12.97 -7.59 10.48
N VAL A 221 12.80 -6.95 11.64
CA VAL A 221 12.62 -7.67 12.92
C VAL A 221 11.38 -8.57 12.88
N MET A 222 10.26 -8.05 12.35
CA MET A 222 9.02 -8.82 12.22
C MET A 222 9.14 -9.98 11.23
N LEU A 223 9.84 -9.79 10.10
CA LEU A 223 10.09 -10.85 9.12
C LEU A 223 10.95 -11.96 9.71
N ILE A 224 11.99 -11.62 10.48
CA ILE A 224 12.82 -12.61 11.15
C ILE A 224 11.97 -13.41 12.16
N ALA A 225 11.23 -12.72 13.03
CA ALA A 225 10.38 -13.36 14.03
C ALA A 225 9.30 -14.27 13.37
N CYS A 226 8.61 -13.77 12.36
CA CYS A 226 7.59 -14.51 11.62
C CYS A 226 8.20 -15.71 10.88
N GLY A 227 9.35 -15.52 10.22
CA GLY A 227 10.06 -16.60 9.51
C GLY A 227 10.50 -17.72 10.43
N ILE A 228 10.98 -17.40 11.64
CA ILE A 228 11.29 -18.40 12.67
C ILE A 228 10.01 -19.17 13.03
N VAL A 229 8.95 -18.47 13.45
CA VAL A 229 7.69 -19.10 13.89
C VAL A 229 7.11 -20.04 12.82
N LEU A 230 7.07 -19.59 11.57
CA LEU A 230 6.50 -20.37 10.46
C LEU A 230 7.36 -21.57 10.05
N THR A 231 8.64 -21.62 10.42
CA THR A 231 9.55 -22.70 10.00
C THR A 231 9.88 -23.72 11.10
N ILE A 232 9.53 -23.46 12.37
CA ILE A 232 9.80 -24.35 13.51
C ILE A 232 9.32 -25.80 13.24
N PHE A 233 8.08 -25.95 12.79
CA PHE A 233 7.45 -27.27 12.63
C PHE A 233 7.55 -27.85 11.23
N VAL A 234 8.24 -27.16 10.32
CA VAL A 234 8.43 -27.58 8.93
C VAL A 234 9.69 -28.45 8.83
N LYS A 235 9.51 -29.65 8.28
CA LYS A 235 10.57 -30.64 8.05
C LYS A 235 10.68 -30.94 6.55
N GLY A 236 11.77 -31.59 6.13
CA GLY A 236 11.96 -32.08 4.77
C GLY A 236 12.87 -31.20 3.88
N GLY A 237 13.48 -31.85 2.90
CA GLY A 237 14.19 -31.21 1.79
C GLY A 237 13.19 -30.83 0.72
N GLY A 238 13.06 -29.53 0.45
CA GLY A 238 12.30 -29.05 -0.70
C GLY A 238 13.20 -29.16 -1.90
N ASN A 239 12.73 -29.74 -3.00
CA ASN A 239 13.44 -29.67 -4.26
C ASN A 239 12.51 -29.05 -5.28
N TYR A 240 12.34 -27.73 -5.17
CA TYR A 240 11.53 -26.95 -6.10
C TYR A 240 12.39 -26.58 -7.31
N ASN A 241 12.05 -27.16 -8.47
CA ASN A 241 12.66 -26.77 -9.73
C ASN A 241 11.91 -25.59 -10.31
N GLN A 242 12.52 -24.41 -10.20
CA GLN A 242 11.91 -23.15 -10.58
C GLN A 242 11.84 -23.02 -12.10
N GLU A 243 10.67 -22.67 -12.64
CA GLU A 243 10.52 -22.42 -14.08
C GLU A 243 11.41 -21.24 -14.52
N ASP A 244 12.20 -21.43 -15.56
CA ASP A 244 12.99 -20.34 -16.12
C ASP A 244 12.07 -19.33 -16.81
N LEU A 245 11.98 -18.12 -16.26
CA LEU A 245 11.20 -17.02 -16.82
C LEU A 245 11.83 -16.48 -18.13
N GLY A 246 13.01 -16.95 -18.55
CA GLY A 246 13.68 -16.57 -19.79
C GLY A 246 14.31 -15.18 -19.74
N LYS A 247 14.46 -14.50 -20.89
CA LYS A 247 15.11 -13.17 -20.95
C LYS A 247 14.16 -12.04 -20.54
N TRP A 248 14.71 -11.05 -19.82
CA TRP A 248 13.98 -9.84 -19.43
C TRP A 248 13.43 -9.08 -20.66
N THR A 249 12.14 -8.78 -20.63
CA THR A 249 11.51 -7.99 -21.69
C THR A 249 11.88 -6.51 -21.57
N PRO A 250 11.80 -5.72 -22.66
CA PRO A 250 12.02 -4.27 -22.59
C PRO A 250 11.11 -3.57 -21.57
N ALA A 251 9.83 -3.98 -21.50
CA ALA A 251 8.87 -3.46 -20.52
C ALA A 251 9.35 -3.69 -19.08
N GLN A 252 9.75 -4.92 -18.75
CA GLN A 252 10.23 -5.27 -17.40
C GLN A 252 11.46 -4.44 -17.01
N LYS A 253 12.44 -4.31 -17.91
CA LYS A 253 13.65 -3.51 -17.66
C LYS A 253 13.32 -2.03 -17.44
N ARG A 254 12.47 -1.46 -18.31
CA ARG A 254 12.11 -0.04 -18.25
C ARG A 254 11.29 0.29 -17.00
N VAL A 255 10.30 -0.53 -16.63
CA VAL A 255 9.53 -0.30 -15.40
C VAL A 255 10.41 -0.42 -14.17
N THR A 256 11.24 -1.46 -14.06
CA THR A 256 12.15 -1.61 -12.92
C THR A 256 13.14 -0.45 -12.83
N PHE A 257 13.65 0.03 -13.96
CA PHE A 257 14.49 1.23 -14.01
C PHE A 257 13.76 2.48 -13.50
N VAL A 258 12.55 2.73 -14.00
CA VAL A 258 11.74 3.88 -13.58
C VAL A 258 11.42 3.81 -12.09
N LEU A 259 11.01 2.66 -11.56
CA LEU A 259 10.76 2.47 -10.13
C LEU A 259 12.01 2.67 -9.28
N GLY A 260 13.16 2.14 -9.73
CA GLY A 260 14.44 2.34 -9.08
C GLY A 260 14.85 3.81 -9.05
N LEU A 261 14.62 4.54 -10.16
CA LEU A 261 14.84 5.98 -10.23
C LEU A 261 13.90 6.74 -9.30
N THR A 262 12.62 6.38 -9.23
CA THR A 262 11.66 6.98 -8.28
C THR A 262 12.14 6.79 -6.84
N ALA A 263 12.53 5.57 -6.45
CA ALA A 263 13.05 5.28 -5.12
C ALA A 263 14.34 6.08 -4.83
N LEU A 264 15.24 6.18 -5.80
CA LEU A 264 16.45 6.99 -5.69
C LEU A 264 16.10 8.46 -5.47
N LEU A 265 15.16 9.02 -6.23
CA LEU A 265 14.72 10.40 -6.08
C LEU A 265 14.08 10.64 -4.71
N TRP A 266 13.26 9.72 -4.17
CA TRP A 266 12.75 9.87 -2.80
C TRP A 266 13.86 9.84 -1.75
N ILE A 267 14.80 8.90 -1.86
CA ILE A 267 15.89 8.75 -0.88
C ILE A 267 16.83 9.96 -0.91
N THR A 268 17.13 10.48 -2.10
CA THR A 268 18.10 11.56 -2.29
C THR A 268 17.48 12.95 -2.18
N ARG A 269 16.15 13.08 -2.01
CA ARG A 269 15.46 14.37 -1.92
C ARG A 269 15.96 15.21 -0.76
N LYS A 270 16.00 14.61 0.44
CA LYS A 270 16.52 15.20 1.67
C LYS A 270 17.51 14.22 2.31
N LEU A 271 18.75 14.25 1.82
CA LEU A 271 19.80 13.41 2.38
C LEU A 271 20.08 13.77 3.85
N PRO A 272 20.28 12.77 4.74
CA PRO A 272 20.64 12.99 6.13
C PRO A 272 22.04 13.63 6.25
N PHE A 273 22.39 14.06 7.47
CA PHE A 273 23.71 14.61 7.82
C PHE A 273 24.08 15.96 7.17
N GLY A 274 23.09 16.79 6.82
CA GLY A 274 23.33 18.16 6.35
C GLY A 274 23.83 18.28 4.91
N LEU A 275 23.96 17.16 4.19
CA LEU A 275 24.34 17.13 2.76
C LEU A 275 23.32 17.83 1.85
N GLY A 276 22.09 18.02 2.34
CA GLY A 276 21.07 18.89 1.74
C GLY A 276 20.75 18.49 0.30
N GLY A 277 20.15 17.31 0.12
CA GLY A 277 19.92 16.62 -1.16
C GLY A 277 19.31 17.41 -2.33
N TRP A 278 18.88 16.71 -3.39
CA TRP A 278 18.62 17.38 -4.68
C TRP A 278 17.60 18.51 -4.62
N SER A 279 16.64 18.48 -3.68
CA SER A 279 15.67 19.57 -3.49
C SER A 279 16.34 20.89 -3.09
N LYS A 280 17.44 20.86 -2.33
CA LYS A 280 18.22 22.05 -2.00
C LYS A 280 19.24 22.38 -3.08
N TRP A 281 19.90 21.38 -3.68
CA TRP A 281 20.89 21.61 -4.74
C TRP A 281 20.29 22.24 -6.00
N LEU A 282 19.03 21.91 -6.32
CA LEU A 282 18.31 22.44 -7.47
C LEU A 282 17.40 23.63 -7.13
N ASP A 283 17.47 24.15 -5.90
CA ASP A 283 16.61 25.23 -5.39
C ASP A 283 15.11 24.97 -5.60
N MET A 284 14.67 23.76 -5.26
CA MET A 284 13.27 23.30 -5.36
C MET A 284 12.69 22.98 -3.98
N PRO A 285 12.51 23.97 -3.09
CA PRO A 285 12.06 23.75 -1.71
C PRO A 285 10.62 23.23 -1.61
N MET A 286 9.78 23.50 -2.61
CA MET A 286 8.39 23.03 -2.67
C MET A 286 8.25 21.59 -3.17
N ALA A 287 9.33 20.97 -3.65
CA ALA A 287 9.28 19.61 -4.16
C ALA A 287 9.07 18.59 -3.02
N GLN A 288 7.99 17.82 -3.11
CA GLN A 288 7.61 16.82 -2.13
C GLN A 288 7.67 15.41 -2.74
N ASP A 289 7.53 14.39 -1.90
CA ASP A 289 7.55 12.99 -2.35
C ASP A 289 6.40 12.70 -3.33
N ALA A 290 5.25 13.34 -3.15
CA ALA A 290 4.11 13.27 -4.08
C ALA A 290 4.45 13.85 -5.46
N THR A 291 5.20 14.95 -5.52
CA THR A 291 5.65 15.58 -6.78
C THR A 291 6.50 14.60 -7.60
N VAL A 292 7.43 13.90 -6.94
CA VAL A 292 8.25 12.86 -7.58
C VAL A 292 7.36 11.74 -8.10
N ALA A 293 6.43 11.24 -7.28
CA ALA A 293 5.53 10.14 -7.67
C ALA A 293 4.74 10.48 -8.96
N LEU A 294 4.09 11.64 -8.98
CA LEU A 294 3.28 12.09 -10.12
C LEU A 294 4.13 12.38 -11.36
N LEU A 295 5.32 12.95 -11.20
CA LEU A 295 6.25 13.14 -12.33
C LEU A 295 6.65 11.81 -12.95
N MET A 296 6.97 10.80 -12.11
CA MET A 296 7.37 9.48 -12.59
C MET A 296 6.20 8.72 -13.24
N VAL A 297 4.96 8.98 -12.83
CA VAL A 297 3.76 8.51 -13.54
C VAL A 297 3.73 9.10 -14.95
N VAL A 298 3.91 10.42 -15.12
CA VAL A 298 3.97 11.05 -16.44
C VAL A 298 5.07 10.42 -17.29
N VAL A 299 6.26 10.18 -16.71
CA VAL A 299 7.35 9.47 -17.40
C VAL A 299 6.93 8.07 -17.87
N MET A 300 6.17 7.31 -17.07
CA MET A 300 5.67 5.98 -17.48
C MET A 300 4.66 6.03 -18.65
N PHE A 301 3.87 7.09 -18.77
CA PHE A 301 3.00 7.31 -19.92
C PHE A 301 3.79 7.66 -21.20
N LEU A 302 4.99 8.22 -21.06
CA LEU A 302 5.84 8.61 -22.19
C LEU A 302 6.74 7.48 -22.67
N ILE A 303 7.15 6.56 -21.79
CA ILE A 303 8.06 5.48 -22.15
C ILE A 303 7.27 4.33 -22.80
N PRO A 304 7.63 3.90 -24.03
CA PRO A 304 7.00 2.75 -24.66
C PRO A 304 7.37 1.45 -23.93
N ASN A 305 6.47 0.47 -23.88
CA ASN A 305 6.74 -0.84 -23.30
C ASN A 305 7.54 -1.78 -24.23
N GLY A 306 7.73 -1.38 -25.48
CA GLY A 306 8.49 -2.13 -26.48
C GLY A 306 7.67 -3.13 -27.28
N GLN A 307 6.36 -3.22 -27.02
CA GLN A 307 5.40 -3.95 -27.85
C GLN A 307 4.66 -2.96 -28.77
N LYS A 308 4.23 -3.44 -29.92
CA LYS A 308 3.30 -2.74 -30.81
C LYS A 308 1.98 -3.48 -30.76
N ASP A 309 0.89 -2.73 -30.65
CA ASP A 309 -0.47 -3.22 -30.80
C ASP A 309 -0.70 -3.71 -32.25
N GLU A 310 -1.77 -4.46 -32.51
CA GLU A 310 -2.17 -4.98 -33.83
C GLU A 310 -2.30 -3.88 -34.89
N LYS A 311 -2.58 -2.64 -34.45
CA LYS A 311 -2.65 -1.43 -35.28
C LYS A 311 -1.30 -0.72 -35.48
N GLY A 312 -0.19 -1.32 -35.03
CA GLY A 312 1.16 -0.76 -35.11
C GLY A 312 1.47 0.35 -34.11
N LYS A 313 0.52 0.73 -33.24
CA LYS A 313 0.71 1.74 -32.19
C LYS A 313 1.57 1.19 -31.07
N ARG A 314 2.58 1.95 -30.62
CA ARG A 314 3.42 1.55 -29.47
C ARG A 314 2.59 1.66 -28.20
N ASP A 315 2.53 0.56 -27.44
CA ASP A 315 1.97 0.59 -26.09
C ASP A 315 3.01 1.14 -25.10
N HIS A 316 2.57 1.67 -23.98
CA HIS A 316 3.39 2.38 -22.99
C HIS A 316 3.45 1.61 -21.67
N LEU A 317 4.38 1.99 -20.78
CA LEU A 317 4.50 1.33 -19.48
C LEU A 317 3.23 1.47 -18.64
N LEU A 318 2.56 2.61 -18.79
CA LEU A 318 1.27 2.90 -18.21
C LEU A 318 0.36 3.49 -19.29
N ASP A 319 -0.93 3.17 -19.20
CA ASP A 319 -1.97 3.73 -20.04
C ASP A 319 -3.23 4.00 -19.19
N TRP A 320 -4.25 4.61 -19.78
CA TRP A 320 -5.46 5.05 -19.06
C TRP A 320 -6.58 4.01 -19.02
N LYS A 321 -6.34 2.81 -19.55
CA LYS A 321 -7.29 1.68 -19.51
C LYS A 321 -7.00 0.78 -18.31
#